data_AF-A0A916IQH2-F1
#
_entry.id   AF-A0A916IQH2-F1
#
_cell.length_a   1.000
_cell.length_b   1.000
_cell.length_c   1.000
_cell.angle_alpha   90.00
_cell.angle_beta   90.00
_cell.angle_gamma   90.00
#
_symmetry.space_group_name_H-M   'P 1'
#
loop_
_entity.id
_entity.type
_entity.pdbx_description
1 polymer ?
#
loop_
_entity_poly.entity_id
_entity_poly.type
_entity_poly.pdbx_seq_one_letter_code
_entity_poly.pdbx_strand_id
1 'polypeptide(L)'
;MGAPEIEVLDPAQADPVFAIAVYDVIEAGLAELRTAGAEAFDVKSTAGNKAAREFVQRCVAARTATDEAYTNWNRPMLAAQKRVREKRDEILASVKAIEQPVKDQIDAEQKRKDEERIARARAESARIGAHQACLNAIATLPKDYLSASVADVAAAIRDLESPEYLGQRSWDEYAEQAKEAVDTALSTLRVYLQSAQNREELAAMKARQEAEAAARRAEEAKAEADRKRVARIKERIHAIETAPSTCIGLGVKQIQQRIASLAAEAADDFAEFQAEAGAAIEAALGNLNTMLEAARDAEELAQLRADKARREQAERDAAARKVREEQEAKAAAERAEREAEARRQAEARAAEEKRQREEAAARRREQEALAAAEERARAAAQVLLSALTGMLSIVDDSDGVAGYHLNDQVAAWAEFEEVSAARAAVAQATTGAQQ
;
A
#
# COMPACT_ATOMS: atom_id res chain seq x y z
N MET A 1 -93.12 -47.12 -14.54
CA MET A 1 -93.45 -48.44 -13.98
C MET A 1 -93.58 -48.25 -12.47
N GLY A 2 -94.76 -48.51 -11.92
CA GLY A 2 -95.01 -48.33 -10.48
C GLY A 2 -94.09 -49.23 -9.66
N ALA A 3 -93.57 -48.70 -8.56
CA ALA A 3 -92.85 -49.52 -7.59
C ALA A 3 -93.78 -50.66 -7.13
N PRO A 4 -93.31 -51.92 -7.09
CA PRO A 4 -94.10 -52.96 -6.46
C PRO A 4 -94.32 -52.56 -4.99
N GLU A 5 -95.58 -52.46 -4.58
CA GLU A 5 -95.94 -52.31 -3.17
C GLU A 5 -95.36 -53.51 -2.42
N ILE A 6 -94.31 -53.28 -1.64
CA ILE A 6 -93.77 -54.28 -0.73
C ILE A 6 -94.69 -54.28 0.48
N GLU A 7 -95.64 -55.21 0.49
CA GLU A 7 -96.53 -55.45 1.62
C GLU A 7 -95.68 -55.95 2.81
N VAL A 8 -95.46 -55.07 3.80
CA VAL A 8 -94.80 -55.44 5.06
C VAL A 8 -95.82 -56.19 5.92
N LEU A 9 -95.70 -57.52 5.97
CA LEU A 9 -96.54 -58.36 6.83
C LEU A 9 -96.34 -57.98 8.32
N ASP A 10 -97.44 -57.67 9.01
CA ASP A 10 -97.49 -57.46 10.46
C ASP A 10 -97.00 -58.72 11.20
N PRO A 11 -96.29 -58.60 12.35
CA PRO A 11 -95.80 -59.75 13.09
C PRO A 11 -96.97 -60.57 13.61
N ALA A 12 -97.24 -61.71 12.97
CA ALA A 12 -98.28 -62.65 13.37
C ALA A 12 -98.14 -63.01 14.85
N GLN A 13 -99.20 -62.77 15.64
CA GLN A 13 -99.32 -63.20 17.02
C GLN A 13 -99.20 -64.74 17.07
N ALA A 14 -98.06 -65.24 17.56
CA ALA A 14 -97.89 -66.67 17.80
C ALA A 14 -98.86 -67.10 18.91
N ASP A 15 -99.74 -68.05 18.61
CA ASP A 15 -100.80 -68.52 19.50
C ASP A 15 -100.20 -69.24 20.74
N PRO A 16 -100.14 -68.59 21.93
CA PRO A 16 -99.44 -69.13 23.11
C PRO A 16 -100.25 -70.19 23.85
N VAL A 17 -101.52 -70.40 23.47
CA VAL A 17 -102.53 -71.07 24.30
C VAL A 17 -102.29 -72.58 24.41
N PHE A 18 -101.70 -73.22 23.39
CA PHE A 18 -101.50 -74.68 23.39
C PHE A 18 -100.37 -75.16 24.31
N ALA A 19 -99.38 -74.29 24.59
CA ALA A 19 -98.21 -74.65 25.41
C ALA A 19 -98.57 -74.81 26.89
N ILE A 20 -99.44 -73.93 27.40
CA ILE A 20 -99.79 -73.85 28.83
C ILE A 20 -100.65 -75.06 29.24
N ALA A 21 -101.59 -75.49 28.39
CA ALA A 21 -102.51 -76.59 28.68
C ALA A 21 -101.82 -77.96 28.92
N VAL A 22 -100.66 -78.22 28.30
CA VAL A 22 -99.89 -79.46 28.53
C VAL A 22 -99.24 -79.46 29.93
N TYR A 23 -98.84 -78.28 30.41
CA TYR A 23 -98.27 -78.14 31.76
C TYR A 23 -99.33 -78.20 32.85
N ASP A 24 -100.58 -77.77 32.59
CA ASP A 24 -101.67 -77.84 33.56
C ASP A 24 -101.93 -79.29 34.06
N VAL A 25 -101.85 -80.28 33.17
CA VAL A 25 -102.00 -81.71 33.52
C VAL A 25 -100.83 -82.21 34.37
N ILE A 26 -99.61 -81.76 34.06
CA ILE A 26 -98.41 -82.11 34.82
C ILE A 26 -98.43 -81.43 36.20
N GLU A 27 -98.92 -80.20 36.28
CA GLU A 27 -99.09 -79.46 37.53
C GLU A 27 -100.12 -80.12 38.46
N ALA A 28 -101.24 -80.62 37.91
CA ALA A 28 -102.18 -81.44 38.67
C ALA A 28 -101.52 -82.72 39.21
N GLY A 29 -100.75 -83.44 38.40
CA GLY A 29 -99.99 -84.61 38.84
C GLY A 29 -98.92 -84.28 39.90
N LEU A 30 -98.31 -83.09 39.84
CA LEU A 30 -97.37 -82.63 40.86
C LEU A 30 -98.06 -82.40 42.21
N ALA A 31 -99.29 -81.90 42.22
CA ALA A 31 -100.08 -81.74 43.45
C ALA A 31 -100.41 -83.09 44.10
N GLU A 32 -100.73 -84.11 43.29
CA GLU A 32 -100.93 -85.49 43.77
C GLU A 32 -99.63 -86.09 44.32
N LEU A 33 -98.49 -85.88 43.64
CA LEU A 33 -97.19 -86.33 44.13
C LEU A 33 -96.79 -85.66 45.43
N ARG A 34 -97.08 -84.36 45.61
CA ARG A 34 -96.84 -83.67 46.87
C ARG A 34 -97.65 -84.26 48.02
N THR A 35 -98.93 -84.54 47.77
CA THR A 35 -99.81 -85.19 48.76
C THR A 35 -99.32 -86.59 49.09
N ALA A 36 -98.99 -87.41 48.08
CA ALA A 36 -98.53 -88.78 48.25
C ALA A 36 -97.14 -88.89 48.93
N GLY A 37 -96.32 -87.85 48.86
CA GLY A 37 -95.00 -87.79 49.50
C GLY A 37 -94.97 -87.09 50.85
N ALA A 38 -96.11 -86.66 51.40
CA ALA A 38 -96.16 -85.88 52.64
C ALA A 38 -95.79 -86.69 53.90
N GLU A 39 -96.02 -88.01 53.88
CA GLU A 39 -95.70 -88.93 54.97
C GLU A 39 -94.45 -89.77 54.66
N ALA A 40 -93.72 -90.18 55.71
CA ALA A 40 -92.51 -90.98 55.55
C ALA A 40 -92.84 -92.43 55.17
N PHE A 41 -92.23 -92.93 54.10
CA PHE A 41 -92.36 -94.34 53.71
C PHE A 41 -91.51 -95.25 54.62
N ASP A 42 -92.10 -96.35 55.13
CA ASP A 42 -91.36 -97.39 55.86
C ASP A 42 -90.57 -98.30 54.90
N VAL A 43 -89.42 -97.83 54.47
CA VAL A 43 -88.55 -98.52 53.50
C VAL A 43 -87.90 -99.81 54.02
N LYS A 44 -88.04 -100.12 55.32
CA LYS A 44 -87.52 -101.37 55.90
C LYS A 44 -88.47 -102.54 55.66
N SER A 45 -89.77 -102.28 55.47
CA SER A 45 -90.72 -103.31 55.05
C SER A 45 -90.70 -103.49 53.53
N THR A 46 -90.94 -104.72 53.05
CA THR A 46 -91.01 -105.01 51.61
C THR A 46 -92.11 -104.21 50.92
N ALA A 47 -93.26 -104.02 51.59
CA ALA A 47 -94.38 -103.25 51.07
C ALA A 47 -94.06 -101.74 51.00
N GLY A 48 -93.48 -101.17 52.06
CA GLY A 48 -93.11 -99.75 52.08
C GLY A 48 -91.97 -99.40 51.13
N ASN A 49 -90.98 -100.29 50.95
CA ASN A 49 -89.92 -100.12 49.94
C ASN A 49 -90.48 -100.14 48.52
N LYS A 50 -91.42 -101.06 48.21
CA LYS A 50 -92.11 -101.09 46.92
C LYS A 50 -92.87 -99.79 46.67
N ALA A 51 -93.65 -99.33 47.64
CA ALA A 51 -94.40 -98.06 47.55
C ALA A 51 -93.48 -96.84 47.36
N ALA A 52 -92.34 -96.78 48.06
CA ALA A 52 -91.36 -95.71 47.91
C ALA A 52 -90.72 -95.70 46.51
N ARG A 53 -90.39 -96.89 45.95
CA ARG A 53 -89.85 -97.00 44.59
C ARG A 53 -90.88 -96.59 43.54
N GLU A 54 -92.13 -97.01 43.69
CA GLU A 54 -93.23 -96.59 42.81
C GLU A 54 -93.48 -95.08 42.89
N PHE A 55 -93.38 -94.48 44.09
CA PHE A 55 -93.46 -93.03 44.26
C PHE A 55 -92.32 -92.30 43.52
N VAL A 56 -91.07 -92.72 43.74
CA VAL A 56 -89.91 -92.15 43.02
C VAL A 56 -90.06 -92.31 41.52
N GLN A 57 -90.53 -93.47 41.04
CA GLN A 57 -90.78 -93.69 39.62
C GLN A 57 -91.82 -92.72 39.07
N ARG A 58 -92.90 -92.42 39.81
CA ARG A 58 -93.89 -91.41 39.40
C ARG A 58 -93.29 -89.99 39.37
N CYS A 59 -92.45 -89.63 40.34
CA CYS A 59 -91.73 -88.35 40.32
C CYS A 59 -90.78 -88.22 39.11
N VAL A 60 -90.03 -89.28 38.80
CA VAL A 60 -89.15 -89.32 37.62
C VAL A 60 -89.99 -89.23 36.34
N ALA A 61 -91.09 -89.97 36.24
CA ALA A 61 -91.99 -89.93 35.09
C ALA A 61 -92.57 -88.53 34.89
N ALA A 62 -93.01 -87.85 35.95
CA ALA A 62 -93.50 -86.48 35.87
C ALA A 62 -92.41 -85.51 35.37
N ARG A 63 -91.19 -85.59 35.91
CA ARG A 63 -90.05 -84.76 35.43
C ARG A 63 -89.74 -85.02 33.96
N THR A 64 -89.65 -86.29 33.57
CA THR A 64 -89.37 -86.67 32.18
C THR A 64 -90.49 -86.18 31.25
N ALA A 65 -91.75 -86.27 31.65
CA ALA A 65 -92.88 -85.75 30.88
C ALA A 65 -92.81 -84.22 30.71
N THR A 66 -92.39 -83.47 31.74
CA THR A 66 -92.16 -82.01 31.64
C THR A 66 -91.08 -81.67 30.62
N ASP A 67 -89.94 -82.37 30.67
CA ASP A 67 -88.80 -82.14 29.76
C ASP A 67 -89.16 -82.53 28.31
N GLU A 68 -89.88 -83.63 28.13
CA GLU A 68 -90.40 -84.07 26.83
C GLU A 68 -91.43 -83.09 26.27
N ALA A 69 -92.35 -82.58 27.09
CA ALA A 69 -93.32 -81.56 26.69
C ALA A 69 -92.63 -80.29 26.22
N TYR A 70 -91.62 -79.79 26.96
CA TYR A 70 -90.83 -78.63 26.55
C TYR A 70 -90.10 -78.88 25.22
N THR A 71 -89.40 -80.01 25.13
CA THR A 71 -88.57 -80.33 23.97
C THR A 71 -89.43 -80.51 22.71
N ASN A 72 -90.57 -81.19 22.82
CA ASN A 72 -91.48 -81.42 21.70
C ASN A 72 -92.20 -80.14 21.25
N TRP A 73 -92.55 -79.24 22.18
CA TRP A 73 -93.12 -77.93 21.85
C TRP A 73 -92.09 -76.97 21.24
N ASN A 74 -90.87 -76.90 21.79
CA ASN A 74 -89.84 -75.95 21.35
C ASN A 74 -89.17 -76.36 20.03
N ARG A 75 -89.06 -77.66 19.74
CA ARG A 75 -88.47 -78.18 18.49
C ARG A 75 -89.07 -77.57 17.22
N PRO A 76 -90.40 -77.56 16.99
CA PRO A 76 -90.99 -76.93 15.82
C PRO A 76 -90.77 -75.40 15.80
N MET A 77 -90.74 -74.74 16.96
CA MET A 77 -90.48 -73.30 17.06
C MET A 77 -89.06 -72.93 16.61
N LEU A 78 -88.04 -73.63 17.11
CA LEU A 78 -86.65 -73.44 16.67
C LEU A 78 -86.46 -73.79 15.19
N ALA A 79 -87.14 -74.85 14.70
CA ALA A 79 -87.13 -75.20 13.29
C ALA A 79 -87.77 -74.10 12.42
N ALA A 80 -88.88 -73.50 12.86
CA ALA A 80 -89.50 -72.37 12.20
C ALA A 80 -88.60 -71.13 12.20
N GLN A 81 -88.00 -70.77 13.34
CA GLN A 81 -87.05 -69.66 13.44
C GLN A 81 -85.85 -69.83 12.49
N LYS A 82 -85.28 -71.03 12.42
CA LYS A 82 -84.19 -71.34 11.49
C LYS A 82 -84.63 -71.13 10.04
N ARG A 83 -85.78 -71.68 9.64
CA ARG A 83 -86.34 -71.50 8.28
C ARG A 83 -86.59 -70.03 7.94
N VAL A 84 -87.11 -69.24 8.89
CA VAL A 84 -87.34 -67.80 8.68
C VAL A 84 -86.03 -67.06 8.46
N ARG A 85 -84.98 -67.36 9.24
CA ARG A 85 -83.65 -66.75 9.05
C ARG A 85 -83.04 -67.12 7.70
N GLU A 86 -83.08 -68.41 7.35
CA GLU A 86 -82.60 -68.90 6.05
C GLU A 86 -83.36 -68.21 4.91
N LYS A 87 -84.69 -68.06 5.04
CA LYS A 87 -85.50 -67.39 4.03
C LYS A 87 -85.19 -65.90 3.91
N ARG A 88 -84.99 -65.21 5.04
CA ARG A 88 -84.55 -63.81 5.05
C ARG A 88 -83.21 -63.66 4.33
N ASP A 89 -82.24 -64.50 4.65
CA ASP A 89 -80.89 -64.42 4.09
C ASP A 89 -80.90 -64.74 2.58
N GLU A 90 -81.71 -65.72 2.15
CA GLU A 90 -81.96 -66.01 0.74
C GLU A 90 -82.60 -64.82 0.01
N ILE A 91 -83.61 -64.18 0.61
CA ILE A 91 -84.26 -62.99 0.05
C ILE A 91 -83.26 -61.83 -0.04
N LEU A 92 -82.49 -61.55 1.01
CA LEU A 92 -81.49 -60.48 1.02
C LEU A 92 -80.38 -60.73 -0.03
N ALA A 93 -79.90 -61.97 -0.14
CA ALA A 93 -78.93 -62.34 -1.15
C ALA A 93 -79.49 -62.18 -2.58
N SER A 94 -80.75 -62.58 -2.79
CA SER A 94 -81.43 -62.46 -4.09
C SER A 94 -81.66 -60.98 -4.46
N VAL A 95 -82.14 -60.17 -3.52
CA VAL A 95 -82.30 -58.72 -3.70
C VAL A 95 -80.96 -58.08 -4.03
N LYS A 96 -79.89 -58.42 -3.30
CA LYS A 96 -78.55 -57.90 -3.57
C LYS A 96 -78.01 -58.34 -4.93
N ALA A 97 -78.27 -59.58 -5.36
CA ALA A 97 -77.86 -60.08 -6.67
C ALA A 97 -78.57 -59.34 -7.82
N ILE A 98 -79.78 -58.81 -7.57
CA ILE A 98 -80.51 -57.96 -8.52
C ILE A 98 -80.04 -56.49 -8.44
N GLU A 99 -79.83 -55.96 -7.24
CA GLU A 99 -79.42 -54.57 -7.00
C GLU A 99 -78.00 -54.30 -7.52
N GLN A 100 -77.04 -55.19 -7.24
CA GLN A 100 -75.62 -54.94 -7.47
C GLN A 100 -75.29 -54.66 -8.94
N PRO A 101 -75.77 -55.44 -9.93
CA PRO A 101 -75.52 -55.12 -11.34
C PRO A 101 -76.07 -53.76 -11.77
N VAL A 102 -77.23 -53.35 -11.24
CA VAL A 102 -77.83 -52.04 -11.54
C VAL A 102 -77.01 -50.92 -10.91
N LYS A 103 -76.56 -51.11 -9.67
CA LYS A 103 -75.68 -50.17 -8.98
C LYS A 103 -74.35 -50.01 -9.71
N ASP A 104 -73.72 -51.11 -10.11
CA ASP A 104 -72.46 -51.10 -10.88
C ASP A 104 -72.62 -50.37 -12.21
N GLN A 105 -73.78 -50.51 -12.90
CA GLN A 105 -74.10 -49.76 -14.11
C GLN A 105 -74.25 -48.26 -13.85
N ILE A 106 -74.93 -47.87 -12.76
CA ILE A 106 -75.07 -46.46 -12.35
C ILE A 106 -73.70 -45.85 -12.05
N ASP A 107 -72.88 -46.55 -11.26
CA ASP A 107 -71.54 -46.09 -10.88
C ASP A 107 -70.62 -45.96 -12.11
N ALA A 108 -70.68 -46.90 -13.05
CA ALA A 108 -69.93 -46.86 -14.30
C ALA A 108 -70.35 -45.67 -15.20
N GLU A 109 -71.65 -45.42 -15.34
CA GLU A 109 -72.16 -44.30 -16.14
C GLU A 109 -71.85 -42.95 -15.48
N GLN A 110 -71.94 -42.86 -14.15
CA GLN A 110 -71.56 -41.66 -13.41
C GLN A 110 -70.06 -41.37 -13.59
N LYS A 111 -69.22 -42.40 -13.47
CA LYS A 111 -67.78 -42.29 -13.73
C LYS A 111 -67.49 -41.81 -15.15
N ARG A 112 -68.16 -42.38 -16.18
CA ARG A 112 -68.00 -41.97 -17.59
C ARG A 112 -68.37 -40.50 -17.78
N LYS A 113 -69.48 -40.03 -17.20
CA LYS A 113 -69.91 -38.63 -17.27
C LYS A 113 -68.94 -37.69 -16.57
N ASP A 114 -68.39 -38.10 -15.43
CA ASP A 114 -67.40 -37.30 -14.70
C ASP A 114 -66.07 -37.21 -15.46
N GLU A 115 -65.60 -38.32 -16.04
CA GLU A 115 -64.41 -38.34 -16.89
C GLU A 115 -64.60 -37.47 -18.15
N GLU A 116 -65.76 -37.56 -18.81
CA GLU A 116 -66.09 -36.72 -19.96
C GLU A 116 -66.17 -35.23 -19.59
N ARG A 117 -66.78 -34.90 -18.45
CA ARG A 117 -66.84 -33.53 -17.92
C ARG A 117 -65.44 -32.99 -17.63
N ILE A 118 -64.58 -33.77 -16.98
CA ILE A 118 -63.19 -33.40 -16.68
C ILE A 118 -62.39 -33.23 -17.98
N ALA A 119 -62.56 -34.13 -18.95
CA ALA A 119 -61.87 -34.05 -20.24
C ALA A 119 -62.30 -32.80 -21.03
N ARG A 120 -63.60 -32.50 -21.09
CA ARG A 120 -64.13 -31.28 -21.72
C ARG A 120 -63.61 -30.03 -21.01
N ALA A 121 -63.62 -29.99 -19.68
CA ALA A 121 -63.10 -28.86 -18.91
C ALA A 121 -61.59 -28.64 -19.14
N ARG A 122 -60.80 -29.73 -19.23
CA ARG A 122 -59.36 -29.65 -19.55
C ARG A 122 -59.12 -29.16 -20.98
N ALA A 123 -59.86 -29.66 -21.96
CA ALA A 123 -59.75 -29.22 -23.35
C ALA A 123 -60.07 -27.73 -23.48
N GLU A 124 -61.12 -27.26 -22.80
CA GLU A 124 -61.50 -25.85 -22.81
C GLU A 124 -60.47 -24.96 -22.09
N SER A 125 -59.98 -25.39 -20.92
CA SER A 125 -58.91 -24.69 -20.22
C SER A 125 -57.62 -24.61 -21.05
N ALA A 126 -57.29 -25.66 -21.78
CA ALA A 126 -56.13 -25.68 -22.68
C ALA A 126 -56.33 -24.72 -23.88
N ARG A 127 -57.54 -24.67 -24.45
CA ARG A 127 -57.90 -23.73 -25.52
C ARG A 127 -57.72 -22.28 -25.05
N ILE A 128 -58.33 -21.93 -23.91
CA ILE A 128 -58.21 -20.59 -23.30
C ILE A 128 -56.75 -20.25 -23.02
N GLY A 129 -56.01 -21.17 -22.40
CA GLY A 129 -54.59 -20.97 -22.08
C GLY A 129 -53.74 -20.70 -23.32
N ALA A 130 -54.01 -21.39 -24.43
CA ALA A 130 -53.30 -21.18 -25.70
C ALA A 130 -53.61 -19.80 -26.33
N HIS A 131 -54.82 -19.26 -26.18
CA HIS A 131 -55.11 -17.89 -26.63
C HIS A 131 -54.41 -16.86 -25.74
N GLN A 132 -54.54 -17.00 -24.42
CA GLN A 132 -53.92 -16.09 -23.46
C GLN A 132 -52.39 -16.05 -23.58
N ALA A 133 -51.73 -17.19 -23.78
CA ALA A 133 -50.30 -17.25 -24.00
C ALA A 133 -49.85 -16.44 -25.23
N CYS A 134 -50.59 -16.56 -26.33
CA CYS A 134 -50.28 -15.79 -27.55
C CYS A 134 -50.58 -14.30 -27.40
N LEU A 135 -51.68 -13.91 -26.74
CA LEU A 135 -51.96 -12.50 -26.43
C LEU A 135 -50.83 -11.89 -25.60
N ASN A 136 -50.37 -12.61 -24.58
CA ASN A 136 -49.23 -12.19 -23.77
C ASN A 136 -47.95 -12.06 -24.61
N ALA A 137 -47.68 -13.01 -25.51
CA ALA A 137 -46.53 -12.94 -26.40
C ALA A 137 -46.56 -11.69 -27.28
N ILE A 138 -47.71 -11.35 -27.88
CA ILE A 138 -47.91 -10.12 -28.66
C ILE A 138 -47.66 -8.89 -27.77
N ALA A 139 -48.26 -8.86 -26.58
CA ALA A 139 -48.14 -7.72 -25.66
C ALA A 139 -46.71 -7.49 -25.17
N THR A 140 -45.91 -8.55 -25.03
CA THR A 140 -44.51 -8.45 -24.58
C THR A 140 -43.51 -8.25 -25.71
N LEU A 141 -43.88 -8.55 -26.96
CA LEU A 141 -43.01 -8.47 -28.14
C LEU A 141 -42.22 -7.15 -28.24
N PRO A 142 -42.79 -5.95 -28.00
CA PRO A 142 -42.04 -4.72 -28.14
C PRO A 142 -40.77 -4.65 -27.26
N LYS A 143 -40.76 -5.33 -26.11
CA LYS A 143 -39.64 -5.28 -25.15
C LYS A 143 -38.32 -5.76 -25.75
N ASP A 144 -38.39 -6.70 -26.70
CA ASP A 144 -37.22 -7.26 -27.36
C ASP A 144 -36.56 -6.27 -28.34
N TYR A 145 -37.26 -5.19 -28.67
CA TYR A 145 -36.87 -4.20 -29.68
C TYR A 145 -36.45 -2.84 -29.12
N LEU A 146 -36.40 -2.68 -27.79
CA LEU A 146 -36.09 -1.40 -27.13
C LEU A 146 -34.75 -0.79 -27.59
N SER A 147 -33.75 -1.62 -27.81
CA SER A 147 -32.40 -1.20 -28.21
C SER A 147 -32.02 -1.60 -29.63
N ALA A 148 -32.92 -2.28 -30.35
CA ALA A 148 -32.68 -2.82 -31.69
C ALA A 148 -32.41 -1.73 -32.75
N SER A 149 -31.92 -2.15 -33.92
CA SER A 149 -31.64 -1.25 -35.04
C SER A 149 -32.93 -0.76 -35.71
N VAL A 150 -32.85 0.33 -36.48
CA VAL A 150 -34.00 0.82 -37.26
C VAL A 150 -34.56 -0.27 -38.18
N ALA A 151 -33.68 -1.07 -38.80
CA ALA A 151 -34.06 -2.14 -39.71
C ALA A 151 -34.85 -3.25 -39.00
N ASP A 152 -34.41 -3.67 -37.82
CA ASP A 152 -35.05 -4.76 -37.06
C ASP A 152 -36.43 -4.34 -36.53
N VAL A 153 -36.53 -3.12 -35.97
CA VAL A 153 -37.82 -2.60 -35.48
C VAL A 153 -38.81 -2.43 -36.65
N ALA A 154 -38.35 -1.95 -37.80
CA ALA A 154 -39.18 -1.81 -38.99
C ALA A 154 -39.60 -3.15 -39.61
N ALA A 155 -38.80 -4.20 -39.47
CA ALA A 155 -39.18 -5.56 -39.85
C ALA A 155 -40.30 -6.09 -38.93
N ALA A 156 -40.13 -5.97 -37.60
CA ALA A 156 -41.14 -6.41 -36.64
C ALA A 156 -42.49 -5.68 -36.79
N ILE A 157 -42.47 -4.39 -37.10
CA ILE A 157 -43.69 -3.62 -37.42
C ILE A 157 -44.37 -4.21 -38.66
N ARG A 158 -43.63 -4.47 -39.74
CA ARG A 158 -44.19 -5.08 -40.96
C ARG A 158 -44.79 -6.46 -40.69
N ASP A 159 -44.13 -7.26 -39.88
CA ASP A 159 -44.61 -8.60 -39.55
C ASP A 159 -45.91 -8.55 -38.75
N LEU A 160 -46.07 -7.59 -37.82
CA LEU A 160 -47.33 -7.38 -37.09
C LEU A 160 -48.44 -6.74 -37.93
N GLU A 161 -48.10 -5.86 -38.87
CA GLU A 161 -49.04 -5.22 -39.80
C GLU A 161 -49.52 -6.16 -40.91
N SER A 162 -48.81 -7.27 -41.13
CA SER A 162 -49.20 -8.29 -42.09
C SER A 162 -50.60 -8.83 -41.76
N PRO A 163 -51.54 -8.82 -42.72
CA PRO A 163 -52.87 -9.42 -42.56
C PRO A 163 -52.80 -10.90 -42.14
N GLU A 164 -51.74 -11.59 -42.56
CA GLU A 164 -51.49 -12.98 -42.24
C GLU A 164 -51.12 -13.20 -40.76
N TYR A 165 -50.63 -12.19 -40.03
CA TYR A 165 -50.18 -12.34 -38.65
C TYR A 165 -51.28 -12.87 -37.73
N LEU A 166 -52.43 -12.19 -37.69
CA LEU A 166 -53.60 -12.67 -36.93
C LEU A 166 -54.33 -13.80 -37.65
N GLY A 167 -54.22 -13.91 -38.98
CA GLY A 167 -54.88 -14.92 -39.80
C GLY A 167 -54.32 -16.34 -39.63
N GLN A 168 -53.14 -16.52 -39.04
CA GLN A 168 -52.50 -17.83 -38.81
C GLN A 168 -53.27 -18.75 -37.84
N ARG A 169 -54.18 -18.21 -37.03
CA ARG A 169 -55.01 -19.01 -36.12
C ARG A 169 -56.44 -18.48 -36.03
N SER A 170 -57.39 -19.36 -35.70
CA SER A 170 -58.69 -18.92 -35.21
C SER A 170 -58.51 -18.33 -33.83
N TRP A 171 -59.08 -17.15 -33.59
CA TRP A 171 -59.07 -16.49 -32.28
C TRP A 171 -60.42 -16.59 -31.56
N ASP A 172 -61.46 -17.09 -32.23
CA ASP A 172 -62.80 -17.26 -31.67
C ASP A 172 -63.28 -15.97 -30.95
N GLU A 173 -63.62 -16.03 -29.67
CA GLU A 173 -64.05 -14.88 -28.86
C GLU A 173 -62.91 -13.88 -28.51
N TYR A 174 -61.65 -14.26 -28.74
CA TYR A 174 -60.46 -13.44 -28.44
C TYR A 174 -60.01 -12.57 -29.63
N ALA A 175 -60.73 -12.58 -30.77
CA ALA A 175 -60.33 -11.88 -31.97
C ALA A 175 -60.13 -10.37 -31.77
N GLU A 176 -61.03 -9.71 -31.03
CA GLU A 176 -60.91 -8.27 -30.73
C GLU A 176 -59.76 -7.98 -29.76
N GLN A 177 -59.55 -8.83 -28.74
CA GLN A 177 -58.41 -8.70 -27.82
C GLN A 177 -57.07 -8.88 -28.53
N ALA A 178 -57.01 -9.77 -29.53
CA ALA A 178 -55.82 -9.99 -30.34
C ALA A 178 -55.49 -8.77 -31.21
N LYS A 179 -56.50 -8.15 -31.84
CA LYS A 179 -56.33 -6.89 -32.58
C LYS A 179 -55.82 -5.78 -31.66
N GLU A 180 -56.45 -5.58 -30.51
CA GLU A 180 -56.05 -4.56 -29.54
C GLU A 180 -54.61 -4.77 -29.03
N ALA A 181 -54.21 -6.02 -28.78
CA ALA A 181 -52.86 -6.37 -28.39
C ALA A 181 -51.84 -6.02 -29.50
N VAL A 182 -52.17 -6.32 -30.77
CA VAL A 182 -51.34 -5.96 -31.93
C VAL A 182 -51.23 -4.44 -32.07
N ASP A 183 -52.34 -3.71 -31.99
CA ASP A 183 -52.35 -2.24 -32.11
C ASP A 183 -51.50 -1.58 -31.01
N THR A 184 -51.60 -2.09 -29.78
CA THR A 184 -50.80 -1.62 -28.65
C THR A 184 -49.31 -1.91 -28.85
N ALA A 185 -48.98 -3.12 -29.34
CA ALA A 185 -47.61 -3.50 -29.66
C ALA A 185 -47.03 -2.64 -30.79
N LEU A 186 -47.80 -2.41 -31.86
CA LEU A 186 -47.42 -1.55 -32.98
C LEU A 186 -47.18 -0.10 -32.55
N SER A 187 -48.06 0.46 -31.73
CA SER A 187 -47.89 1.81 -31.15
C SER A 187 -46.55 1.92 -30.41
N THR A 188 -46.24 0.93 -29.57
CA THR A 188 -44.98 0.89 -28.82
C THR A 188 -43.76 0.74 -29.74
N LEU A 189 -43.81 -0.18 -30.71
CA LEU A 189 -42.73 -0.38 -31.67
C LEU A 189 -42.47 0.85 -32.54
N ARG A 190 -43.50 1.62 -32.91
CA ARG A 190 -43.34 2.88 -33.65
C ARG A 190 -42.61 3.94 -32.83
N VAL A 191 -42.85 4.00 -31.52
CA VAL A 191 -42.05 4.86 -30.61
C VAL A 191 -40.59 4.40 -30.57
N TYR A 192 -40.35 3.09 -30.51
CA TYR A 192 -38.98 2.54 -30.55
C TYR A 192 -38.29 2.76 -31.89
N LEU A 193 -39.01 2.71 -33.00
CA LEU A 193 -38.49 3.03 -34.33
C LEU A 193 -38.01 4.49 -34.38
N GLN A 194 -38.82 5.43 -33.90
CA GLN A 194 -38.42 6.84 -33.82
C GLN A 194 -37.19 7.03 -32.92
N SER A 195 -37.16 6.34 -31.77
CA SER A 195 -36.00 6.37 -30.87
C SER A 195 -34.73 5.80 -31.53
N ALA A 196 -34.84 4.70 -32.27
CA ALA A 196 -33.74 4.10 -33.02
C ALA A 196 -33.24 5.04 -34.13
N GLN A 197 -34.14 5.68 -34.89
CA GLN A 197 -33.79 6.68 -35.90
C GLN A 197 -33.02 7.84 -35.28
N ASN A 198 -33.52 8.40 -34.18
CA ASN A 198 -32.84 9.50 -33.49
C ASN A 198 -31.42 9.10 -33.00
N ARG A 199 -31.25 7.86 -32.51
CA ARG A 199 -29.93 7.34 -32.08
C ARG A 199 -28.97 7.22 -33.25
N GLU A 200 -29.40 6.66 -34.37
CA GLU A 200 -28.57 6.49 -35.57
C GLU A 200 -28.23 7.84 -36.22
N GLU A 201 -29.18 8.78 -36.30
CA GLU A 201 -28.94 10.14 -36.79
C GLU A 201 -27.94 10.89 -35.91
N LEU A 202 -28.06 10.79 -34.59
CA LEU A 202 -27.10 11.39 -33.65
C LEU A 202 -25.71 10.78 -33.81
N ALA A 203 -25.61 9.46 -33.98
CA ALA A 203 -24.35 8.78 -34.24
C ALA A 203 -23.73 9.22 -35.57
N ALA A 204 -24.53 9.34 -36.63
CA ALA A 204 -24.08 9.84 -37.93
C ALA A 204 -23.63 11.30 -37.86
N MET A 205 -24.34 12.16 -37.13
CA MET A 205 -23.94 13.55 -36.90
C MET A 205 -22.60 13.63 -36.18
N LYS A 206 -22.41 12.86 -35.10
CA LYS A 206 -21.15 12.81 -34.36
C LYS A 206 -19.99 12.32 -35.22
N ALA A 207 -20.19 11.25 -35.98
CA ALA A 207 -19.18 10.72 -36.90
C ALA A 207 -18.76 11.76 -37.96
N ARG A 208 -19.73 12.53 -38.50
CA ARG A 208 -19.43 13.64 -39.43
C ARG A 208 -18.62 14.75 -38.76
N GLN A 209 -19.00 15.16 -37.55
CA GLN A 209 -18.27 16.20 -36.80
C GLN A 209 -16.85 15.76 -36.46
N GLU A 210 -16.65 14.50 -36.06
CA GLU A 210 -15.32 13.95 -35.77
C GLU A 210 -14.46 13.88 -37.03
N ALA A 211 -15.04 13.44 -38.16
CA ALA A 211 -14.34 13.42 -39.45
C ALA A 211 -13.95 14.83 -39.92
N GLU A 212 -14.84 15.81 -39.79
CA GLU A 212 -14.53 17.21 -40.11
C GLU A 212 -13.45 17.78 -39.19
N ALA A 213 -13.54 17.54 -37.88
CA ALA A 213 -12.53 17.98 -36.92
C ALA A 213 -11.18 17.30 -37.13
N ALA A 214 -11.16 16.04 -37.58
CA ALA A 214 -9.94 15.33 -37.96
C ALA A 214 -9.33 15.92 -39.24
N ALA A 215 -10.15 16.25 -40.24
CA ALA A 215 -9.71 16.90 -41.47
C ALA A 215 -9.10 18.27 -41.19
N ARG A 216 -9.75 19.11 -40.37
CA ARG A 216 -9.22 20.42 -39.97
C ARG A 216 -7.89 20.30 -39.23
N ARG A 217 -7.78 19.38 -38.27
CA ARG A 217 -6.52 19.12 -37.55
C ARG A 217 -5.40 18.65 -38.48
N ALA A 218 -5.71 17.83 -39.49
CA ALA A 218 -4.74 17.40 -40.48
C ALA A 218 -4.26 18.56 -41.37
N GLU A 219 -5.16 19.48 -41.75
CA GLU A 219 -4.83 20.68 -42.50
C GLU A 219 -3.97 21.65 -41.68
N GLU A 220 -4.36 21.92 -40.43
CA GLU A 220 -3.59 22.75 -39.50
C GLU A 220 -2.19 22.19 -39.25
N ALA A 221 -2.06 20.86 -39.08
CA ALA A 221 -0.77 20.21 -38.91
C ALA A 221 0.13 20.33 -40.15
N LYS A 222 -0.44 20.23 -41.36
CA LYS A 222 0.30 20.49 -42.61
C LYS A 222 0.75 21.95 -42.69
N ALA A 223 -0.14 22.90 -42.41
CA ALA A 223 0.19 24.32 -42.42
C ALA A 223 1.23 24.69 -41.35
N GLU A 224 1.21 24.05 -40.18
CA GLU A 224 2.25 24.23 -39.16
C GLU A 224 3.59 23.60 -39.57
N ALA A 225 3.57 22.41 -40.16
CA ALA A 225 4.78 21.77 -40.69
C ALA A 225 5.44 22.63 -41.78
N ASP A 226 4.64 23.20 -42.68
CA ASP A 226 5.11 24.13 -43.72
C ASP A 226 5.66 25.42 -43.11
N ARG A 227 4.97 26.02 -42.14
CA ARG A 227 5.48 27.19 -41.41
C ARG A 227 6.82 26.90 -40.73
N LYS A 228 6.97 25.73 -40.09
CA LYS A 228 8.23 25.31 -39.46
C LYS A 228 9.32 25.07 -40.50
N ARG A 229 9.01 24.49 -41.66
CA ARG A 229 9.96 24.30 -42.77
C ARG A 229 10.46 25.66 -43.26
N VAL A 230 9.56 26.58 -43.55
CA VAL A 230 9.88 27.94 -44.01
C VAL A 230 10.71 28.69 -42.96
N ALA A 231 10.33 28.63 -41.68
CA ALA A 231 11.07 29.27 -40.60
C ALA A 231 12.52 28.76 -40.50
N ARG A 232 12.74 27.43 -40.59
CA ARG A 232 14.09 26.85 -40.59
C ARG A 232 14.92 27.32 -41.80
N ILE A 233 14.32 27.39 -42.98
CA ILE A 233 15.01 27.89 -44.18
C ILE A 233 15.44 29.35 -43.98
N LYS A 234 14.53 30.20 -43.49
CA LYS A 234 14.83 31.60 -43.21
C LYS A 234 15.89 31.79 -42.13
N GLU A 235 15.86 31.00 -41.08
CA GLU A 235 16.87 31.03 -40.02
C GLU A 235 18.27 30.66 -40.56
N ARG A 236 18.35 29.66 -41.46
CA ARG A 236 19.60 29.32 -42.15
C ARG A 236 20.12 30.47 -43.01
N ILE A 237 19.24 31.11 -43.79
CA ILE A 237 19.61 32.28 -44.59
C ILE A 237 20.13 33.40 -43.69
N HIS A 238 19.44 33.68 -42.58
CA HIS A 238 19.89 34.69 -41.63
C HIS A 238 21.26 34.35 -40.97
N ALA A 239 21.52 33.07 -40.68
CA ALA A 239 22.81 32.62 -40.17
C ALA A 239 23.95 32.80 -41.20
N ILE A 240 23.63 32.69 -42.50
CA ILE A 240 24.56 33.00 -43.60
C ILE A 240 24.83 34.50 -43.64
N GLU A 241 23.79 35.34 -43.61
CA GLU A 241 23.92 36.81 -43.65
C GLU A 241 24.77 37.34 -42.49
N THR A 242 24.62 36.76 -41.31
CA THR A 242 25.32 37.17 -40.08
C THR A 242 26.69 36.52 -39.92
N ALA A 243 27.06 35.56 -40.77
CA ALA A 243 28.34 34.86 -40.69
C ALA A 243 29.58 35.78 -40.70
N PRO A 244 29.66 36.84 -41.55
CA PRO A 244 30.81 37.74 -41.54
C PRO A 244 31.03 38.41 -40.17
N SER A 245 29.96 38.82 -39.49
CA SER A 245 30.01 39.45 -38.18
C SER A 245 30.61 38.52 -37.11
N THR A 246 30.35 37.21 -37.21
CA THR A 246 30.93 36.21 -36.29
C THR A 246 32.41 35.94 -36.52
N CYS A 247 32.96 36.37 -37.66
CA CYS A 247 34.36 36.18 -38.01
C CYS A 247 35.27 37.35 -37.65
N ILE A 248 34.72 38.41 -37.04
CA ILE A 248 35.51 39.58 -36.62
C ILE A 248 36.53 39.16 -35.55
N GLY A 249 37.81 39.43 -35.81
CA GLY A 249 38.91 39.11 -34.91
C GLY A 249 39.42 37.65 -34.98
N LEU A 250 38.86 36.82 -35.86
CA LEU A 250 39.37 35.47 -36.10
C LEU A 250 40.62 35.48 -36.97
N GLY A 251 41.44 34.43 -36.86
CA GLY A 251 42.65 34.26 -37.67
C GLY A 251 42.36 33.76 -39.10
N VAL A 252 43.34 33.92 -39.99
CA VAL A 252 43.26 33.58 -41.43
C VAL A 252 42.69 32.17 -41.67
N LYS A 253 43.15 31.15 -40.93
CA LYS A 253 42.67 29.76 -41.09
C LYS A 253 41.19 29.59 -40.75
N GLN A 254 40.69 30.28 -39.72
CA GLN A 254 39.30 30.18 -39.28
C GLN A 254 38.35 30.86 -40.27
N ILE A 255 38.77 32.02 -40.81
CA ILE A 255 38.02 32.72 -41.86
C ILE A 255 37.95 31.86 -43.13
N GLN A 256 39.06 31.24 -43.54
CA GLN A 256 39.08 30.30 -44.68
C GLN A 256 38.16 29.09 -44.49
N GLN A 257 38.15 28.51 -43.29
CA GLN A 257 37.23 27.41 -42.98
C GLN A 257 35.78 27.85 -43.09
N ARG A 258 35.43 29.06 -42.63
CA ARG A 258 34.06 29.57 -42.75
C ARG A 258 33.66 29.86 -44.19
N ILE A 259 34.57 30.40 -45.01
CA ILE A 259 34.38 30.59 -46.45
C ILE A 259 34.09 29.24 -47.14
N ALA A 260 34.90 28.21 -46.86
CA ALA A 260 34.70 26.88 -47.42
C ALA A 260 33.35 26.26 -47.00
N SER A 261 32.95 26.43 -45.73
CA SER A 261 31.65 25.99 -45.22
C SER A 261 30.49 26.66 -45.97
N LEU A 262 30.52 27.99 -46.11
CA LEU A 262 29.45 28.73 -46.81
C LEU A 262 29.41 28.43 -48.30
N ALA A 263 30.57 28.23 -48.94
CA ALA A 263 30.62 27.81 -50.33
C ALA A 263 30.03 26.41 -50.55
N ALA A 264 30.17 25.51 -49.57
CA ALA A 264 29.51 24.20 -49.59
C ALA A 264 27.99 24.32 -49.37
N GLU A 265 27.55 25.17 -48.43
CA GLU A 265 26.12 25.47 -48.20
C GLU A 265 25.44 26.06 -49.46
N ALA A 266 26.18 26.70 -50.38
CA ALA A 266 25.66 27.20 -51.65
C ALA A 266 25.11 26.11 -52.58
N ALA A 267 25.55 24.86 -52.40
CA ALA A 267 25.07 23.71 -53.15
C ALA A 267 23.79 23.10 -52.55
N ASP A 268 23.35 23.56 -51.37
CA ASP A 268 22.13 23.07 -50.74
C ASP A 268 20.87 23.63 -51.43
N ASP A 269 19.78 22.86 -51.32
CA ASP A 269 18.45 23.26 -51.78
C ASP A 269 17.70 24.04 -50.68
N PHE A 270 17.45 25.32 -50.91
CA PHE A 270 16.63 26.22 -50.09
C PHE A 270 15.20 26.34 -50.63
N ALA A 271 14.80 25.45 -51.55
CA ALA A 271 13.48 25.37 -52.13
C ALA A 271 13.01 26.73 -52.70
N GLU A 272 11.86 27.25 -52.26
CA GLU A 272 11.32 28.51 -52.74
C GLU A 272 12.16 29.76 -52.36
N PHE A 273 13.16 29.61 -51.49
CA PHE A 273 14.07 30.68 -51.07
C PHE A 273 15.47 30.57 -51.69
N GLN A 274 15.67 29.76 -52.74
CA GLN A 274 16.98 29.58 -53.37
C GLN A 274 17.64 30.89 -53.83
N ALA A 275 16.86 31.81 -54.40
CA ALA A 275 17.39 33.10 -54.86
C ALA A 275 17.85 34.00 -53.70
N GLU A 276 17.10 34.02 -52.61
CA GLU A 276 17.42 34.79 -51.40
C GLU A 276 18.66 34.20 -50.70
N ALA A 277 18.72 32.87 -50.55
CA ALA A 277 19.88 32.19 -50.01
C ALA A 277 21.14 32.41 -50.86
N GLY A 278 21.03 32.32 -52.19
CA GLY A 278 22.14 32.58 -53.10
C GLY A 278 22.71 33.99 -52.94
N ALA A 279 21.85 35.00 -52.87
CA ALA A 279 22.26 36.39 -52.66
C ALA A 279 22.94 36.60 -51.29
N ALA A 280 22.39 35.99 -50.23
CA ALA A 280 22.99 36.05 -48.89
C ALA A 280 24.38 35.39 -48.84
N ILE A 281 24.56 34.24 -49.50
CA ILE A 281 25.83 33.53 -49.58
C ILE A 281 26.87 34.35 -50.34
N GLU A 282 26.50 34.88 -51.51
CA GLU A 282 27.38 35.71 -52.32
C GLU A 282 27.86 36.95 -51.55
N ALA A 283 26.94 37.65 -50.89
CA ALA A 283 27.27 38.79 -50.04
C ALA A 283 28.17 38.41 -48.86
N ALA A 284 27.87 37.29 -48.17
CA ALA A 284 28.66 36.82 -47.03
C ALA A 284 30.09 36.41 -47.45
N LEU A 285 30.22 35.69 -48.56
CA LEU A 285 31.53 35.32 -49.12
C LEU A 285 32.34 36.56 -49.53
N GLY A 286 31.70 37.56 -50.15
CA GLY A 286 32.34 38.84 -50.47
C GLY A 286 32.91 39.55 -49.24
N ASN A 287 32.11 39.63 -48.17
CA ASN A 287 32.55 40.23 -46.90
C ASN A 287 33.68 39.44 -46.24
N LEU A 288 33.57 38.11 -46.17
CA LEU A 288 34.59 37.25 -45.57
C LEU A 288 35.91 37.26 -46.35
N ASN A 289 35.86 37.37 -47.68
CA ASN A 289 37.07 37.53 -48.49
C ASN A 289 37.79 38.84 -48.19
N THR A 290 37.04 39.95 -48.06
CA THR A 290 37.60 41.24 -47.61
C THR A 290 38.23 41.13 -46.22
N MET A 291 37.56 40.44 -45.29
CA MET A 291 38.09 40.20 -43.94
C MET A 291 39.33 39.29 -43.94
N LEU A 292 39.38 38.29 -44.82
CA LEU A 292 40.52 37.39 -44.97
C LEU A 292 41.75 38.15 -45.46
N GLU A 293 41.58 39.07 -46.39
CA GLU A 293 42.63 39.95 -46.88
C GLU A 293 43.14 40.85 -45.75
N ALA A 294 42.25 41.54 -45.05
CA ALA A 294 42.62 42.36 -43.89
C ALA A 294 43.31 41.55 -42.77
N ALA A 295 42.89 40.31 -42.52
CA ALA A 295 43.51 39.42 -41.53
C ALA A 295 44.90 38.96 -41.96
N ARG A 296 45.13 38.72 -43.26
CA ARG A 296 46.47 38.41 -43.81
C ARG A 296 47.40 39.60 -43.64
N ASP A 297 46.93 40.81 -43.98
CA ASP A 297 47.72 42.04 -43.80
C ASP A 297 48.08 42.27 -42.33
N ALA A 298 47.13 42.03 -41.42
CA ALA A 298 47.35 42.14 -39.98
C ALA A 298 48.35 41.08 -39.46
N GLU A 299 48.27 39.84 -39.94
CA GLU A 299 49.19 38.76 -39.57
C GLU A 299 50.61 39.02 -40.11
N GLU A 300 50.73 39.51 -41.35
CA GLU A 300 52.00 39.93 -41.93
C GLU A 300 52.62 41.09 -41.15
N LEU A 301 51.82 42.10 -40.77
CA LEU A 301 52.28 43.21 -39.93
C LEU A 301 52.70 42.74 -38.53
N ALA A 302 51.98 41.77 -37.95
CA ALA A 302 52.32 41.17 -36.66
C ALA A 302 53.62 40.36 -36.75
N GLN A 303 53.83 39.61 -37.83
CA GLN A 303 55.08 38.89 -38.09
C GLN A 303 56.25 39.85 -38.24
N LEU A 304 56.11 40.93 -39.00
CA LEU A 304 57.13 41.98 -39.12
C LEU A 304 57.47 42.62 -37.77
N ARG A 305 56.46 42.89 -36.92
CA ARG A 305 56.66 43.39 -35.56
C ARG A 305 57.35 42.37 -34.66
N ALA A 306 56.96 41.10 -34.74
CA ALA A 306 57.56 40.02 -33.96
C ALA A 306 59.01 39.76 -34.37
N ASP A 307 59.32 39.77 -35.67
CA ASP A 307 60.68 39.64 -36.18
C ASP A 307 61.55 40.83 -35.78
N LYS A 308 61.01 42.05 -35.83
CA LYS A 308 61.68 43.24 -35.31
C LYS A 308 61.95 43.12 -33.80
N ALA A 309 60.96 42.70 -33.01
CA ALA A 309 61.12 42.51 -31.57
C ALA A 309 62.11 41.39 -31.24
N ARG A 310 62.13 40.29 -31.99
CA ARG A 310 63.11 39.19 -31.84
C ARG A 310 64.53 39.68 -32.14
N ARG A 311 64.72 40.51 -33.17
CA ARG A 311 66.02 41.12 -33.47
C ARG A 311 66.47 42.04 -32.34
N GLU A 312 65.60 42.94 -31.88
CA GLU A 312 65.90 43.83 -30.75
C GLU A 312 66.18 43.06 -29.45
N GLN A 313 65.46 41.98 -29.18
CA GLN A 313 65.67 41.16 -27.99
C GLN A 313 66.95 40.32 -28.08
N ALA A 314 67.27 39.75 -29.25
CA ALA A 314 68.55 39.08 -29.48
C ALA A 314 69.74 40.04 -29.34
N GLU A 315 69.61 41.29 -29.79
CA GLU A 315 70.62 42.33 -29.60
C GLU A 315 70.79 42.72 -28.13
N ARG A 316 69.67 42.86 -27.38
CA ARG A 316 69.69 43.12 -25.93
C ARG A 316 70.29 41.96 -25.15
N ASP A 317 69.96 40.72 -25.49
CA ASP A 317 70.48 39.52 -24.84
C ASP A 317 71.98 39.33 -25.15
N ALA A 318 72.43 39.62 -26.37
CA ALA A 318 73.84 39.60 -26.74
C ALA A 318 74.64 40.71 -26.00
N ALA A 319 74.08 41.90 -25.85
CA ALA A 319 74.68 42.98 -25.06
C ALA A 319 74.73 42.62 -23.56
N ALA A 320 73.66 42.05 -23.02
CA ALA A 320 73.59 41.64 -21.61
C ALA A 320 74.54 40.47 -21.30
N ARG A 321 74.73 39.52 -22.23
CA ARG A 321 75.72 38.44 -22.07
C ARG A 321 77.15 38.97 -22.02
N LYS A 322 77.53 39.91 -22.90
CA LYS A 322 78.84 40.56 -22.84
C LYS A 322 79.09 41.30 -21.52
N VAL A 323 78.08 42.02 -21.02
CA VAL A 323 78.18 42.73 -19.73
C VAL A 323 78.27 41.75 -18.55
N ARG A 324 77.53 40.63 -18.57
CA ARG A 324 77.59 39.61 -17.52
C ARG A 324 78.91 38.86 -17.50
N GLU A 325 79.46 38.50 -18.65
CA GLU A 325 80.77 37.84 -18.75
C GLU A 325 81.90 38.76 -18.22
N GLU A 326 81.87 40.06 -18.51
CA GLU A 326 82.81 41.03 -17.93
C GLU A 326 82.61 41.23 -16.42
N GLN A 327 81.37 41.27 -15.95
CA GLN A 327 81.07 41.43 -14.52
C GLN A 327 81.40 40.18 -13.69
N GLU A 328 81.18 38.99 -14.23
CA GLU A 328 81.52 37.72 -13.56
C GLU A 328 83.04 37.51 -13.50
N ALA A 329 83.78 37.88 -14.55
CA ALA A 329 85.24 37.86 -14.52
C ALA A 329 85.82 38.84 -13.47
N LYS A 330 85.21 40.03 -13.35
CA LYS A 330 85.64 41.05 -12.37
C LYS A 330 85.26 40.68 -10.92
N ALA A 331 84.06 40.12 -10.72
CA ALA A 331 83.60 39.68 -9.40
C ALA A 331 84.25 38.39 -8.92
N ALA A 332 84.75 37.53 -9.82
CA ALA A 332 85.55 36.36 -9.46
C ALA A 332 86.97 36.77 -9.02
N ALA A 333 87.57 37.76 -9.69
CA ALA A 333 88.86 38.32 -9.30
C ALA A 333 88.79 39.02 -7.92
N GLU A 334 87.78 39.85 -7.67
CA GLU A 334 87.60 40.53 -6.37
C GLU A 334 87.28 39.55 -5.23
N ARG A 335 86.56 38.45 -5.48
CA ARG A 335 86.27 37.43 -4.45
C ARG A 335 87.53 36.66 -4.06
N ALA A 336 88.39 36.32 -5.01
CA ALA A 336 89.66 35.66 -4.74
C ALA A 336 90.63 36.55 -3.95
N GLU A 337 90.64 37.86 -4.23
CA GLU A 337 91.48 38.83 -3.52
C GLU A 337 90.98 39.07 -2.08
N ARG A 338 89.66 39.22 -1.87
CA ARG A 338 89.07 39.41 -0.54
C ARG A 338 89.17 38.17 0.35
N GLU A 339 89.08 36.96 -0.19
CA GLU A 339 89.32 35.73 0.60
C GLU A 339 90.78 35.57 1.01
N ALA A 340 91.73 35.94 0.13
CA ALA A 340 93.15 35.92 0.45
C ALA A 340 93.54 36.96 1.51
N GLU A 341 92.89 38.13 1.50
CA GLU A 341 93.12 39.20 2.48
C GLU A 341 92.44 38.91 3.83
N ALA A 342 91.22 38.36 3.83
CA ALA A 342 90.50 37.98 5.05
C ALA A 342 91.23 36.87 5.84
N ARG A 343 91.85 35.89 5.15
CA ARG A 343 92.65 34.85 5.82
C ARG A 343 93.90 35.41 6.50
N ARG A 344 94.61 36.34 5.87
CA ARG A 344 95.79 37.01 6.47
C ARG A 344 95.41 37.87 7.68
N GLN A 345 94.26 38.56 7.62
CA GLN A 345 93.79 39.39 8.73
C GLN A 345 93.27 38.56 9.92
N ALA A 346 92.66 37.39 9.68
CA ALA A 346 92.21 36.50 10.74
C ALA A 346 93.38 35.85 11.50
N GLU A 347 94.43 35.42 10.79
CA GLU A 347 95.64 34.84 11.42
C GLU A 347 96.43 35.88 12.23
N ALA A 348 96.51 37.13 11.76
CA ALA A 348 97.16 38.22 12.50
C ALA A 348 96.43 38.56 13.81
N ARG A 349 95.10 38.65 13.79
CA ARG A 349 94.29 38.96 15.00
C ARG A 349 94.34 37.85 16.04
N ALA A 350 94.33 36.58 15.62
CA ALA A 350 94.43 35.44 16.53
C ALA A 350 95.81 35.34 17.23
N ALA A 351 96.89 35.74 16.55
CA ALA A 351 98.23 35.76 17.14
C ALA A 351 98.40 36.91 18.16
N GLU A 352 97.75 38.06 17.92
CA GLU A 352 97.83 39.23 18.78
C GLU A 352 96.97 39.10 20.06
N GLU A 353 95.76 38.54 19.96
CA GLU A 353 94.92 38.25 21.13
C GLU A 353 95.58 37.25 22.09
N LYS A 354 96.34 36.27 21.57
CA LYS A 354 97.04 35.28 22.40
C LYS A 354 98.16 35.91 23.22
N ARG A 355 98.95 36.82 22.61
CA ARG A 355 100.00 37.58 23.32
C ARG A 355 99.44 38.48 24.41
N GLN A 356 98.35 39.18 24.12
CA GLN A 356 97.72 40.10 25.09
C GLN A 356 97.13 39.35 26.30
N ARG A 357 96.59 38.14 26.12
CA ARG A 357 96.09 37.32 27.23
C ARG A 357 97.21 36.80 28.14
N GLU A 358 98.36 36.45 27.57
CA GLU A 358 99.52 35.98 28.33
C GLU A 358 100.17 37.12 29.15
N GLU A 359 100.31 38.33 28.59
CA GLU A 359 100.81 39.50 29.32
C GLU A 359 99.84 39.96 30.43
N ALA A 360 98.54 39.95 30.18
CA ALA A 360 97.54 40.33 31.20
C ALA A 360 97.52 39.33 32.38
N ALA A 361 97.71 38.03 32.11
CA ALA A 361 97.78 37.00 33.14
C ALA A 361 99.06 37.11 34.00
N ALA A 362 100.19 37.50 33.41
CA ALA A 362 101.43 37.74 34.14
C ALA A 362 101.31 38.93 35.10
N ARG A 363 100.74 40.06 34.63
CA ARG A 363 100.55 41.27 35.47
C ARG A 363 99.62 41.05 36.65
N ARG A 364 98.57 40.23 36.50
CA ARG A 364 97.67 39.90 37.62
C ARG A 364 98.36 39.13 38.74
N ARG A 365 99.22 38.15 38.41
CA ARG A 365 99.94 37.36 39.43
C ARG A 365 100.93 38.20 40.23
N GLU A 366 101.55 39.18 39.59
CA GLU A 366 102.49 40.09 40.24
C GLU A 366 101.76 41.06 41.19
N GLN A 367 100.60 41.58 40.77
CA GLN A 367 99.75 42.43 41.62
C GLN A 367 99.17 41.66 42.83
N GLU A 368 98.76 40.42 42.65
CA GLU A 368 98.25 39.58 43.75
C GLU A 368 99.36 39.25 44.78
N ALA A 369 100.61 39.05 44.33
CA ALA A 369 101.74 38.82 45.22
C ALA A 369 102.10 40.06 46.06
N LEU A 370 102.02 41.26 45.47
CA LEU A 370 102.23 42.52 46.17
C LEU A 370 101.15 42.80 47.21
N ALA A 371 99.87 42.57 46.86
CA ALA A 371 98.76 42.76 47.78
C ALA A 371 98.85 41.84 49.02
N ALA A 372 99.24 40.58 48.83
CA ALA A 372 99.43 39.64 49.94
C ALA A 372 100.61 40.01 50.87
N ALA A 373 101.63 40.70 50.35
CA ALA A 373 102.76 41.18 51.15
C ALA A 373 102.39 42.41 51.98
N GLU A 374 101.63 43.35 51.41
CA GLU A 374 101.11 44.53 52.13
C GLU A 374 100.20 44.14 53.29
N GLU A 375 99.31 43.16 53.09
CA GLU A 375 98.38 42.74 54.14
C GLU A 375 99.10 42.19 55.38
N ARG A 376 100.17 41.40 55.18
CA ARG A 376 100.99 40.89 56.29
C ARG A 376 101.74 41.99 57.02
N ALA A 377 102.27 42.98 56.31
CA ALA A 377 102.94 44.12 56.92
C ALA A 377 101.96 44.95 57.78
N ARG A 378 100.72 45.13 57.30
CA ARG A 378 99.67 45.86 58.02
C ARG A 378 99.22 45.16 59.30
N ALA A 379 99.06 43.83 59.25
CA ALA A 379 98.70 43.03 60.42
C ALA A 379 99.78 43.10 61.51
N ALA A 380 101.07 43.02 61.14
CA ALA A 380 102.18 43.12 62.10
C ALA A 380 102.26 44.52 62.76
N ALA A 381 102.03 45.59 61.98
CA ALA A 381 102.03 46.95 62.49
C ALA A 381 100.90 47.20 63.51
N GLN A 382 99.71 46.63 63.29
CA GLN A 382 98.57 46.76 64.21
C GLN A 382 98.83 46.10 65.58
N VAL A 383 99.47 44.93 65.59
CA VAL A 383 99.82 44.25 66.85
C VAL A 383 100.81 45.08 67.66
N LEU A 384 101.83 45.65 66.99
CA LEU A 384 102.84 46.50 67.62
C LEU A 384 102.25 47.79 68.18
N LEU A 385 101.34 48.42 67.43
CA LEU A 385 100.62 49.61 67.85
C LEU A 385 99.77 49.34 69.09
N SER A 386 99.05 48.21 69.12
CA SER A 386 98.21 47.83 70.27
C SER A 386 99.05 47.60 71.54
N ALA A 387 100.21 46.96 71.42
CA ALA A 387 101.11 46.75 72.56
C ALA A 387 101.66 48.07 73.13
N LEU A 388 102.11 48.99 72.25
CA LEU A 388 102.60 50.31 72.66
C LEU A 388 101.50 51.16 73.30
N THR A 389 100.29 51.11 72.76
CA THR A 389 99.14 51.86 73.31
C THR A 389 98.77 51.35 74.70
N GLY A 390 98.77 50.03 74.90
CA GLY A 390 98.53 49.45 76.23
C GLY A 390 99.60 49.88 77.24
N MET A 391 100.87 49.92 76.83
CA MET A 391 101.96 50.36 77.71
C MET A 391 101.84 51.85 78.06
N LEU A 392 101.49 52.71 77.11
CA LEU A 392 101.28 54.14 77.36
C LEU A 392 100.05 54.42 78.23
N SER A 393 98.97 53.63 78.09
CA SER A 393 97.81 53.75 78.97
C SER A 393 98.16 53.49 80.44
N ILE A 394 99.09 52.56 80.71
CA ILE A 394 99.57 52.32 82.08
C ILE A 394 100.34 53.53 82.61
N VAL A 395 101.12 54.18 81.73
CA VAL A 395 101.83 55.43 82.10
C VAL A 395 100.81 56.54 82.40
N ASP A 396 99.73 56.65 81.64
CA ASP A 396 98.70 57.66 81.85
C ASP A 396 97.89 57.46 83.13
N ASP A 397 97.50 56.23 83.46
CA ASP A 397 96.81 55.95 84.72
C ASP A 397 97.69 56.23 85.95
N SER A 398 99.01 56.30 85.76
CA SER A 398 99.96 56.66 86.81
C SER A 398 100.24 58.17 86.93
N ASP A 399 99.56 59.00 86.12
CA ASP A 399 99.73 60.45 86.16
C ASP A 399 99.12 61.03 87.44
N GLY A 400 99.93 61.75 88.21
CA GLY A 400 99.59 62.23 89.55
C GLY A 400 100.07 61.37 90.72
N VAL A 401 100.64 60.19 90.46
CA VAL A 401 101.46 59.48 91.45
C VAL A 401 102.91 59.91 91.26
N ALA A 402 103.47 60.63 92.24
CA ALA A 402 104.84 61.14 92.16
C ALA A 402 105.85 60.00 91.92
N GLY A 403 106.25 59.83 90.67
CA GLY A 403 107.31 58.95 90.20
C GLY A 403 108.67 59.62 90.38
N TYR A 404 109.64 58.83 90.83
CA TYR A 404 110.87 59.28 91.48
C TYR A 404 111.99 59.55 90.46
N HIS A 405 112.66 60.72 90.55
CA HIS A 405 114.06 60.83 90.10
C HIS A 405 114.94 61.59 91.09
N LEU A 406 116.16 61.04 91.23
CA LEU A 406 117.25 61.45 92.10
C LEU A 406 117.50 62.97 92.03
N ASN A 407 117.76 63.57 93.19
CA ASN A 407 118.18 64.96 93.39
C ASN A 407 117.06 65.97 93.67
N ASP A 408 116.02 65.53 94.40
CA ASP A 408 115.06 66.39 95.11
C ASP A 408 114.30 67.41 94.25
N GLN A 409 114.16 67.13 92.94
CA GLN A 409 113.21 67.78 92.05
C GLN A 409 112.31 66.71 91.42
N VAL A 410 111.00 66.81 91.67
CA VAL A 410 109.98 65.86 91.20
C VAL A 410 109.65 66.22 89.75
N ALA A 411 109.94 65.30 88.82
CA ALA A 411 109.66 65.42 87.39
C ALA A 411 108.52 64.49 87.00
N ALA A 412 107.60 64.95 86.16
CA ALA A 412 106.48 64.15 85.68
C ALA A 412 106.90 63.19 84.57
N TRP A 413 106.18 62.08 84.38
CA TRP A 413 106.46 61.11 83.29
C TRP A 413 106.53 61.75 81.90
N ALA A 414 105.87 62.89 81.71
CA ALA A 414 105.90 63.68 80.49
C ALA A 414 107.30 64.23 80.14
N GLU A 415 108.27 64.18 81.05
CA GLU A 415 109.61 64.72 80.85
C GLU A 415 110.59 63.71 80.20
N PHE A 416 110.21 62.43 80.08
CA PHE A 416 111.03 61.44 79.36
C PHE A 416 110.78 61.52 77.86
N GLU A 417 111.84 61.81 77.11
CA GLU A 417 111.78 62.09 75.68
C GLU A 417 111.31 60.85 74.88
N GLU A 418 111.64 59.64 75.32
CA GLU A 418 111.24 58.40 74.68
C GLU A 418 109.73 58.12 74.81
N VAL A 419 109.14 58.47 75.95
CA VAL A 419 107.70 58.34 76.19
C VAL A 419 106.95 59.35 75.33
N SER A 420 107.47 60.58 75.23
CA SER A 420 106.96 61.60 74.31
C SER A 420 107.10 61.18 72.84
N ALA A 421 108.22 60.58 72.44
CA ALA A 421 108.42 60.05 71.09
C ALA A 421 107.48 58.88 70.78
N ALA A 422 107.23 57.98 71.74
CA ALA A 422 106.28 56.88 71.60
C ALA A 422 104.85 57.40 71.45
N ARG A 423 104.44 58.38 72.27
CA ARG A 423 103.14 59.06 72.13
C ARG A 423 102.99 59.72 70.77
N ALA A 424 104.02 60.44 70.30
CA ALA A 424 104.01 61.08 68.99
C ALA A 424 103.90 60.06 67.84
N ALA A 425 104.61 58.93 67.93
CA ALA A 425 104.54 57.87 66.93
C ALA A 425 103.16 57.17 66.91
N VAL A 426 102.59 56.84 68.07
CA VAL A 426 101.24 56.26 68.17
C VAL A 426 100.20 57.24 67.64
N ALA A 427 100.31 58.53 67.99
CA ALA A 427 99.44 59.58 67.46
C ALA A 427 99.56 59.70 65.93
N GLN A 428 100.77 59.73 65.36
CA GLN A 428 100.93 59.74 63.90
C GLN A 428 100.34 58.49 63.22
N ALA A 429 100.55 57.31 63.78
CA ALA A 429 100.04 56.06 63.21
C ALA A 429 98.51 55.95 63.28
N THR A 430 97.89 56.43 64.36
CA THR A 430 96.43 56.42 64.54
C THR A 430 95.73 57.52 63.73
N THR A 431 96.36 58.68 63.55
CA THR A 431 95.80 59.79 62.74
C THR A 431 96.02 59.58 61.24
N GLY A 432 97.12 58.93 60.84
CA GLY A 432 97.45 58.62 59.44
C GLY A 432 96.64 57.47 58.82
N ALA A 433 95.78 56.78 59.59
CA ALA A 433 94.89 55.73 59.09
C ALA A 433 93.49 56.23 58.71
N GLN A 434 93.21 57.54 58.86
CA GLN A 434 91.90 58.16 58.58
C GLN A 434 91.85 59.06 57.33
N GLN A 435 92.91 59.04 56.50
CA GLN A 435 92.90 59.53 55.11
C GLN A 435 93.12 58.34 54.18
#